data_AF-A0ABD3QZB6-F1
#
_entry.id   AF-A0ABD3QZB6-F1
#
_cell.length_a   1.000
_cell.length_b   1.000
_cell.length_c   1.000
_cell.angle_alpha   90.00
_cell.angle_beta   90.00
_cell.angle_gamma   90.00
#
_symmetry.space_group_name_H-M   'P 1'
#
loop_
_entity.id
_entity.type
_entity.pdbx_description
1 polymer ?
#
loop_
_entity_poly.entity_id
_entity_poly.type
_entity_poly.pdbx_seq_one_letter_code
_entity_poly.pdbx_strand_id
1 'polypeptide(L)' 'MAETRVPNKLYATHPKNYGKGSRQCRVTGRKGGMGLIRKYGIDMKRQSFRERALDMGWEKYS' A
#
# COMPACT_ATOMS: atom_id res chain seq x y z
N MET A 1 7.81 -31.80 -6.43
CA MET A 1 7.83 -30.74 -5.39
C MET A 1 8.37 -29.50 -6.07
N ALA A 2 7.53 -28.49 -6.29
CA ALA A 2 7.94 -27.31 -7.05
C ALA A 2 8.95 -26.52 -6.22
N GLU A 3 10.22 -26.50 -6.65
CA GLU A 3 11.23 -25.60 -6.13
C GLU A 3 10.68 -24.18 -6.18
N THR A 4 10.66 -23.57 -5.01
CA THR A 4 10.08 -22.25 -4.76
C THR A 4 10.65 -21.22 -5.72
N ARG A 5 9.78 -20.42 -6.36
CA ARG A 5 10.06 -19.33 -7.32
C ARG A 5 10.88 -18.15 -6.74
N VAL A 6 11.83 -18.40 -5.84
CA VAL A 6 12.64 -17.38 -5.16
C VAL A 6 14.08 -17.47 -5.65
N PRO A 7 14.66 -16.38 -6.17
CA PRO A 7 15.92 -16.41 -6.91
C PRO A 7 17.15 -16.73 -6.04
N ASN A 8 17.06 -16.63 -4.71
CA ASN A 8 18.12 -16.98 -3.77
C ASN A 8 17.52 -17.12 -2.35
N LYS A 9 18.06 -18.01 -1.50
CA LYS A 9 17.73 -18.18 -0.08
C LYS A 9 17.77 -16.86 0.72
N LEU A 10 18.64 -15.93 0.35
CA LEU A 10 18.76 -14.63 1.04
C LEU A 10 17.78 -13.56 0.55
N TYR A 11 16.98 -13.85 -0.48
CA TYR A 11 16.08 -12.86 -1.06
C TYR A 11 14.90 -12.53 -0.13
N ALA A 12 14.71 -11.24 0.18
CA ALA A 12 13.59 -10.71 0.96
C ALA A 12 13.39 -11.35 2.35
N THR A 13 14.45 -11.84 2.98
CA THR A 13 14.46 -12.54 4.28
C THR A 13 14.08 -11.65 5.47
N HIS A 14 14.33 -10.34 5.39
CA HIS A 14 14.00 -9.43 6.50
C HIS A 14 12.47 -9.36 6.71
N PRO A 15 11.98 -9.52 7.95
CA PRO A 15 10.55 -9.48 8.25
C PRO A 15 9.96 -8.10 7.90
N LYS A 16 8.76 -8.10 7.29
CA LYS A 16 8.06 -6.88 6.86
C LYS A 16 6.71 -6.75 7.57
N ASN A 17 6.69 -7.05 8.87
CA ASN A 17 5.46 -7.06 9.65
C ASN A 17 4.97 -5.64 9.97
N TYR A 18 5.91 -4.68 10.13
CA TYR A 18 5.61 -3.31 10.53
C TYR A 18 6.44 -2.27 9.77
N GLY A 19 6.18 -0.99 10.05
CA GLY A 19 6.94 0.13 9.49
C GLY A 19 6.48 0.56 8.10
N LYS A 20 7.26 1.40 7.42
CA LYS A 20 6.88 1.93 6.09
C LYS A 20 6.92 0.84 5.02
N GLY A 21 7.91 -0.05 5.06
CA GLY A 21 8.09 -1.12 4.07
C GLY A 21 7.05 -2.25 4.12
N SER A 22 6.31 -2.38 5.23
CA SER A 22 5.23 -3.37 5.34
C SER A 22 3.94 -2.96 4.61
N ARG A 23 3.81 -1.67 4.30
CA ARG A 23 2.56 -1.08 3.78
C ARG A 23 2.68 -0.78 2.30
N GLN A 24 1.59 -0.98 1.56
CA GLN A 24 1.49 -0.66 0.14
C GLN A 24 0.19 0.05 -0.18
N CYS A 25 0.21 0.90 -1.21
CA CYS A 25 -1.01 1.49 -1.75
C CYS A 25 -1.84 0.43 -2.48
N ARG A 26 -3.15 0.38 -2.22
CA ARG A 26 -4.07 -0.54 -2.93
C ARG A 26 -4.16 -0.27 -4.44
N VAL A 27 -3.99 0.99 -4.86
CA VAL A 27 -4.11 1.40 -6.27
C VAL A 27 -2.78 1.24 -7.02
N THR A 28 -1.69 1.77 -6.46
CA THR A 28 -0.40 1.84 -7.17
C THR A 28 0.55 0.69 -6.85
N GLY A 29 0.26 -0.14 -5.84
CA GLY A 29 1.13 -1.23 -5.39
C GLY A 29 2.48 -0.78 -4.81
N ARG A 30 2.80 0.51 -4.85
CA ARG A 30 4.07 1.06 -4.35
C ARG A 30 4.16 0.88 -2.83
N LYS A 31 5.18 0.12 -2.41
CA LYS A 31 5.54 -0.11 -1.00
C LYS A 31 6.25 1.11 -0.42
N GLY A 32 5.98 1.40 0.85
CA GLY A 32 6.62 2.53 1.52
C GLY A 32 6.26 3.88 0.92
N GLY A 33 6.71 4.96 1.57
CA GLY A 33 6.51 6.34 1.12
C GLY A 33 5.49 7.13 1.94
N MET A 34 5.71 8.44 1.99
CA MET A 34 4.93 9.40 2.76
C MET A 34 3.51 9.58 2.19
N GLY A 35 2.54 9.84 3.08
CA GLY A 35 1.16 10.16 2.71
C GLY A 35 0.33 8.98 2.22
N LEU A 36 0.53 7.80 2.83
CA LEU A 36 -0.45 6.72 2.79
C LEU A 36 -1.54 7.02 3.82
N ILE A 37 -2.79 7.16 3.36
CA ILE A 37 -3.98 7.33 4.19
C ILE A 37 -4.42 5.94 4.63
N ARG A 38 -4.42 5.72 5.95
CA ARG A 38 -4.74 4.43 6.58
C ARG A 38 -6.04 4.46 7.40
N LYS A 39 -6.59 5.66 7.60
CA LYS A 39 -7.84 5.83 8.33
C LYS A 39 -8.93 5.05 7.61
N TYR A 40 -9.79 4.37 8.36
CA TYR A 40 -10.90 3.58 7.84
C TYR A 40 -10.51 2.42 6.90
N GLY A 41 -9.25 1.94 6.92
CA GLY A 41 -8.81 0.84 6.06
C GLY A 41 -8.71 1.19 4.57
N ILE A 42 -8.60 2.48 4.25
CA ILE A 42 -8.53 2.96 2.87
C ILE A 42 -7.24 2.49 2.18
N ASP A 43 -6.10 2.53 2.89
CA ASP A 43 -4.76 2.11 2.41
C ASP A 43 -4.42 2.62 0.98
N MET A 44 -4.68 3.91 0.75
CA MET A 44 -4.37 4.60 -0.51
C MET A 44 -3.45 5.79 -0.30
N LYS A 45 -2.66 6.13 -1.33
CA LYS A 45 -1.86 7.37 -1.31
C LYS A 45 -2.77 8.57 -1.45
N ARG A 46 -2.38 9.69 -0.85
CA ARG A 46 -3.14 10.96 -0.89
C ARG A 46 -3.52 11.43 -2.30
N GLN A 47 -2.69 11.17 -3.31
CA GLN A 47 -2.98 11.51 -4.71
C GLN A 47 -4.12 10.66 -5.24
N SER A 48 -3.98 9.33 -5.18
CA SER A 48 -5.00 8.38 -5.63
C SER A 48 -6.32 8.49 -4.86
N PHE A 49 -6.27 8.87 -3.58
CA PHE A 49 -7.46 9.14 -2.78
C PHE A 49 -8.22 10.35 -3.32
N ARG A 50 -7.53 11.46 -3.61
CA ARG A 50 -8.16 12.68 -4.15
C ARG A 50 -8.82 12.45 -5.50
N GLU A 51 -8.17 11.68 -6.37
CA GLU A 51 -8.72 11.31 -7.69
C GLU A 51 -10.02 10.51 -7.59
N ARG A 52 -10.15 9.65 -6.58
CA ARG A 52 -11.28 8.72 -6.41
C ARG A 52 -12.23 9.12 -5.28
N ALA A 53 -12.04 10.30 -4.69
CA ALA A 53 -12.75 10.71 -3.50
C ALA A 53 -14.27 10.70 -3.74
N LEU A 54 -14.70 11.31 -4.86
CA LEU A 54 -16.10 11.39 -5.25
C LEU A 54 -16.71 10.00 -5.50
N ASP A 55 -16.00 9.12 -6.22
CA ASP A 55 -16.47 7.75 -6.52
C ASP A 55 -16.64 6.91 -5.25
N MET A 56 -15.85 7.19 -4.21
CA MET A 56 -15.96 6.55 -2.90
C MET A 56 -17.02 7.20 -1.99
N GLY A 57 -17.72 8.24 -2.46
CA GLY A 57 -18.73 8.97 -1.69
C GLY A 57 -18.16 10.02 -0.73
N TRP A 58 -16.91 10.45 -0.91
CA TRP A 58 -16.35 11.57 -0.16
C TRP A 58 -16.65 12.89 -0.87
N GLU A 59 -17.44 13.73 -0.23
CA GLU A 59 -17.76 15.07 -0.70
C GLU A 59 -17.19 16.15 0.22
N LYS A 60 -16.82 17.29 -0.38
CA LYS A 60 -16.35 18.45 0.35
C LYS A 60 -17.52 19.41 0.56
N TYR A 61 -17.98 19.54 1.80
CA TYR A 61 -19.14 20.36 2.14
C TYR A 61 -18.83 21.86 2.38
N SER A 62 -17.54 22.23 2.47
CA SER A 62 -17.07 23.63 2.64
C SER A 62 -15.65 23.78 2.11
#